data_AF-A0A542GGJ0-F1
#
_entry.id   AF-A0A542GGJ0-F1
#
_cell.length_a   1.000
_cell.length_b   1.000
_cell.length_c   1.000
_cell.angle_alpha   90.00
_cell.angle_beta   90.00
_cell.angle_gamma   90.00
#
_symmetry.space_group_name_H-M   'P 1'
#
loop_
_entity.id
_entity.type
_entity.pdbx_description
1 polymer ?
#
loop_
_entity_poly.entity_id
_entity_poly.type
_entity_poly.pdbx_seq_one_letter_code
_entity_poly.pdbx_strand_id
1 'polypeptide(L)'
;MERMATAAESFVLAIGTKKGLWLATSRDRQEWSFTGPHFLMAEIPSIGIDTREGRTRILVGVRSPHWGPTVAHSDDLGATWSEPEQGAITFPEDTGAALERVWQIYPDADSRPGVVWAGAEPISVWKSTDGGEHFELNRGLWDHPHRTEWGAGYGGAAAHSIVVQPAGETVHVAMSTGGVYRSLDGGTSWEARNKGISAYFMPDPNPEFGQCVHKIAADAAVEGRLYAQNHHGVYRTDDNADNWNSIAEGLPADFGFVMLTHPRRDGTAWVVPLKADGERIPPEGKLAVHRTDDAGNTWKRLSTGLPEHEYNSVLRDAAAVDTADPTGVYFGTRGGTVYASADEGETFREVASHLPDVLCVRAAVVVGG
;
A
#
# COMPACT_ATOMS: atom_id res chain seq x y z
N MET A 1 -0.51 43.77 9.74
CA MET A 1 -0.32 42.49 9.04
C MET A 1 -1.13 41.46 9.79
N GLU A 2 -2.37 41.27 9.36
CA GLU A 2 -3.19 40.14 9.81
C GLU A 2 -2.48 38.84 9.43
N ARG A 3 -2.25 37.96 10.42
CA ARG A 3 -1.95 36.56 10.14
C ARG A 3 -3.18 36.01 9.44
N MET A 4 -3.04 35.63 8.17
CA MET A 4 -4.03 34.78 7.52
C MET A 4 -4.22 33.55 8.42
N ALA A 5 -5.44 33.32 8.88
CA ALA A 5 -5.77 32.10 9.59
C ALA A 5 -5.50 30.94 8.62
N THR A 6 -4.52 30.11 8.93
CA THR A 6 -4.32 28.82 8.26
C THR A 6 -5.61 28.03 8.44
N ALA A 7 -6.20 27.55 7.35
CA ALA A 7 -7.36 26.68 7.40
C ALA A 7 -7.06 25.51 8.36
N ALA A 8 -8.03 25.14 9.20
CA ALA A 8 -7.82 24.06 10.16
C ALA A 8 -7.62 22.74 9.39
N GLU A 9 -6.48 22.09 9.63
CA GLU A 9 -6.20 20.75 9.09
C GLU A 9 -7.26 19.77 9.59
N SER A 10 -7.67 18.86 8.70
CA SER A 10 -8.50 17.72 9.04
C SER A 10 -7.83 16.45 8.54
N PHE A 11 -8.15 15.32 9.15
CA PHE A 11 -7.56 14.03 8.84
C PHE A 11 -8.64 13.10 8.32
N VAL A 12 -8.33 12.37 7.27
CA VAL A 12 -9.18 11.30 6.73
C VAL A 12 -8.49 9.97 7.00
N LEU A 13 -9.25 8.98 7.45
CA LEU A 13 -8.85 7.59 7.55
C LEU A 13 -9.88 6.74 6.80
N ALA A 14 -9.45 6.12 5.71
CA ALA A 14 -10.28 5.24 4.89
C ALA A 14 -9.91 3.77 5.16
N ILE A 15 -10.92 2.95 5.47
CA ILE A 15 -10.77 1.57 5.91
C ILE A 15 -11.55 0.67 4.94
N GLY A 16 -10.82 -0.01 4.06
CA GLY A 16 -11.37 -0.98 3.13
C GLY A 16 -11.39 -2.37 3.73
N THR A 17 -12.54 -3.04 3.69
CA THR A 17 -12.73 -4.36 4.28
C THR A 17 -13.29 -5.36 3.27
N LYS A 18 -13.42 -6.62 3.67
CA LYS A 18 -14.06 -7.66 2.89
C LYS A 18 -15.56 -7.44 2.62
N LYS A 19 -16.24 -6.50 3.31
CA LYS A 19 -17.68 -6.25 3.14
C LYS A 19 -18.07 -4.75 3.10
N GLY A 20 -17.14 -3.88 2.76
CA GLY A 20 -17.43 -2.46 2.54
C GLY A 20 -16.29 -1.55 2.95
N LEU A 21 -16.54 -0.26 2.79
CA LEU A 21 -15.64 0.84 3.12
C LEU A 21 -16.22 1.66 4.28
N TRP A 22 -15.36 2.04 5.21
CA TRP A 22 -15.64 3.03 6.23
C TRP A 22 -14.71 4.22 6.04
N LEU A 23 -15.26 5.43 6.12
CA LEU A 23 -14.48 6.67 6.11
C LEU A 23 -14.60 7.31 7.47
N ALA A 24 -13.48 7.70 8.05
CA ALA A 24 -13.42 8.41 9.31
C ALA A 24 -12.75 9.76 9.11
N THR A 25 -13.26 10.78 9.79
CA THR A 25 -12.67 12.12 9.82
C THR A 25 -12.31 12.52 11.24
N SER A 26 -11.23 13.28 11.40
CA SER A 26 -10.78 13.79 12.69
C SER A 26 -10.15 15.17 12.56
N ARG A 27 -10.12 15.94 13.65
CA ARG A 27 -9.39 17.22 13.75
C ARG A 27 -8.12 17.14 14.60
N ASP A 28 -7.96 16.07 15.37
CA ASP A 28 -6.88 15.91 16.34
C ASP A 28 -6.22 14.52 16.29
N ARG A 29 -6.72 13.65 15.40
CA ARG A 29 -6.36 12.22 15.26
C ARG A 29 -6.67 11.40 16.51
N GLN A 30 -7.45 11.94 17.44
CA GLN A 30 -7.90 11.28 18.65
C GLN A 30 -9.35 10.83 18.53
N GLU A 31 -10.24 11.78 18.23
CA GLU A 31 -11.67 11.55 18.09
C GLU A 31 -12.01 11.44 16.61
N TRP A 32 -12.73 10.38 16.24
CA TRP A 32 -13.03 10.04 14.85
C TRP A 32 -14.54 9.97 14.61
N SER A 33 -15.02 10.67 13.59
CA SER A 33 -16.39 10.58 13.12
C SER A 33 -16.46 9.73 11.86
N PHE A 34 -17.33 8.71 11.86
CA PHE A 34 -17.41 7.71 10.80
C PHE A 34 -18.63 7.87 9.89
N THR A 35 -18.44 7.55 8.61
CA THR A 35 -19.50 7.25 7.65
C THR A 35 -19.32 5.85 7.06
N GLY A 36 -20.41 5.25 6.63
CA GLY A 36 -20.46 3.89 6.06
C GLY A 36 -21.41 2.94 6.79
N PRO A 37 -21.44 1.65 6.42
CA PRO A 37 -20.64 1.05 5.34
C PRO A 37 -21.03 1.60 3.97
N HIS A 38 -20.03 2.08 3.23
CA HIS A 38 -20.12 2.33 1.79
C HIS A 38 -19.88 1.02 1.06
N PHE A 39 -20.52 0.82 -0.09
CA PHE A 39 -20.41 -0.42 -0.89
C PHE A 39 -20.64 -1.69 -0.05
N LEU A 40 -21.65 -1.70 0.82
CA LEU A 40 -21.96 -2.83 1.68
C LEU A 40 -22.07 -4.13 0.86
N MET A 41 -21.44 -5.21 1.34
CA MET A 41 -21.31 -6.51 0.67
C MET A 41 -20.34 -6.57 -0.52
N ALA A 42 -19.71 -5.46 -0.90
CA ALA A 42 -18.56 -5.48 -1.80
C ALA A 42 -17.25 -5.57 -1.00
N GLU A 43 -16.25 -6.20 -1.61
CA GLU A 43 -14.89 -6.20 -1.10
C GLU A 43 -14.16 -4.93 -1.52
N ILE A 44 -13.43 -4.30 -0.60
CA ILE A 44 -12.66 -3.08 -0.85
C ILE A 44 -11.17 -3.38 -0.72
N PRO A 45 -10.53 -3.90 -1.79
CA PRO A 45 -9.14 -4.33 -1.78
C PRO A 45 -8.10 -3.21 -1.77
N SER A 46 -8.44 -2.02 -2.28
CA SER A 46 -7.49 -0.93 -2.47
C SER A 46 -8.16 0.42 -2.37
N ILE A 47 -7.43 1.38 -1.80
CA ILE A 47 -7.83 2.78 -1.68
C ILE A 47 -6.62 3.65 -2.07
N GLY A 48 -6.87 4.72 -2.81
CA GLY A 48 -5.95 5.84 -3.02
C GLY A 48 -6.62 7.12 -2.54
N ILE A 49 -5.89 7.98 -1.82
CA ILE A 49 -6.36 9.33 -1.47
C ILE A 49 -5.44 10.31 -2.17
N ASP A 50 -6.02 11.17 -2.98
CA ASP A 50 -5.31 12.16 -3.75
C ASP A 50 -5.60 13.56 -3.24
N THR A 51 -4.58 14.17 -2.66
CA THR A 51 -4.62 15.52 -2.08
C THR A 51 -3.89 16.56 -2.94
N ARG A 52 -3.40 16.15 -4.12
CA ARG A 52 -2.62 17.01 -5.01
C ARG A 52 -3.49 18.12 -5.58
N GLU A 53 -2.88 19.28 -5.82
CA GLU A 53 -3.59 20.50 -6.26
C GLU A 53 -4.73 20.93 -5.32
N GLY A 54 -4.67 20.54 -4.04
CA GLY A 54 -5.67 20.92 -3.03
C GLY A 54 -7.02 20.19 -3.15
N ARG A 55 -7.12 19.16 -4.00
CA ARG A 55 -8.32 18.31 -4.07
C ARG A 55 -8.38 17.34 -2.89
N THR A 56 -9.49 16.63 -2.75
CA THR A 56 -9.57 15.45 -1.90
C THR A 56 -10.38 14.40 -2.65
N ARG A 57 -9.69 13.66 -3.51
CA ARG A 57 -10.28 12.56 -4.27
C ARG A 57 -9.96 11.23 -3.62
N ILE A 58 -10.98 10.46 -3.27
CA ILE A 58 -10.84 9.10 -2.75
C ILE A 58 -11.17 8.14 -3.88
N LEU A 59 -10.17 7.41 -4.35
CA LEU A 59 -10.31 6.34 -5.34
C LEU A 59 -10.37 4.99 -4.63
N VAL A 60 -11.29 4.13 -5.04
CA VAL A 60 -11.57 2.86 -4.36
C VAL A 60 -11.71 1.76 -5.39
N GLY A 61 -10.84 0.74 -5.28
CA GLY A 61 -11.08 -0.52 -5.95
C GLY A 61 -12.25 -1.21 -5.26
N VAL A 62 -13.29 -1.55 -6.01
CA VAL A 62 -14.47 -2.25 -5.51
C VAL A 62 -14.54 -3.59 -6.20
N ARG A 63 -14.76 -4.68 -5.45
CA ARG A 63 -14.98 -6.02 -6.00
C ARG A 63 -16.32 -6.55 -5.51
N SER A 64 -17.33 -6.47 -6.37
CA SER A 64 -18.65 -7.02 -6.11
C SER A 64 -18.66 -8.53 -6.42
N PRO A 65 -19.20 -9.38 -5.53
CA PRO A 65 -19.40 -10.79 -5.84
C PRO A 65 -20.45 -11.03 -6.94
N HIS A 66 -21.25 -10.01 -7.29
CA HIS A 66 -22.30 -10.10 -8.31
C HIS A 66 -21.94 -9.40 -9.62
N TRP A 67 -21.25 -8.25 -9.53
CA TRP A 67 -21.01 -7.37 -10.67
C TRP A 67 -19.55 -7.32 -11.11
N GLY A 68 -18.65 -7.99 -10.38
CA GLY A 68 -17.22 -7.99 -10.68
C GLY A 68 -16.49 -6.76 -10.11
N PRO A 69 -15.23 -6.55 -10.52
CA PRO A 69 -14.39 -5.47 -10.06
C PRO A 69 -14.54 -4.18 -10.86
N THR A 70 -14.37 -3.05 -10.19
CA THR A 70 -14.34 -1.71 -10.78
C THR A 70 -13.51 -0.74 -9.92
N VAL A 71 -13.35 0.49 -10.38
CA VAL A 71 -12.84 1.61 -9.58
C VAL A 71 -13.91 2.69 -9.52
N ALA A 72 -14.28 3.07 -8.30
CA ALA A 72 -15.14 4.21 -8.04
C ALA A 72 -14.33 5.34 -7.41
N HIS A 73 -14.81 6.57 -7.51
CA HIS A 73 -14.21 7.71 -6.83
C HIS A 73 -15.23 8.64 -6.19
N SER A 74 -14.76 9.43 -5.24
CA SER A 74 -15.52 10.46 -4.55
C SER A 74 -14.64 11.69 -4.32
N ASP A 75 -15.20 12.87 -4.60
CA ASP A 75 -14.57 14.18 -4.37
C ASP A 75 -15.21 14.92 -3.17
N ASP A 76 -16.12 14.28 -2.45
CA ASP A 76 -16.94 14.86 -1.37
C ASP A 76 -16.92 14.02 -0.09
N LEU A 77 -15.79 13.35 0.17
CA LEU A 77 -15.57 12.49 1.34
C LEU A 77 -16.59 11.34 1.47
N GLY A 78 -16.99 10.78 0.32
CA GLY A 78 -17.87 9.62 0.22
C GLY A 78 -19.35 9.94 0.36
N ALA A 79 -19.77 11.22 0.27
CA ALA A 79 -21.19 11.55 0.23
C ALA A 79 -21.82 11.11 -1.10
N THR A 80 -21.07 11.19 -2.20
CA THR A 80 -21.40 10.61 -3.50
C THR A 80 -20.23 9.82 -4.07
N TRP A 81 -20.55 8.84 -4.92
CA TRP A 81 -19.58 7.99 -5.60
C TRP A 81 -19.89 7.95 -7.09
N SER A 82 -18.85 8.09 -7.90
CA SER A 82 -18.92 8.04 -9.37
C SER A 82 -18.17 6.83 -9.90
N GLU A 83 -18.70 6.24 -10.96
CA GLU A 83 -18.09 5.15 -11.74
C GLU A 83 -18.31 5.43 -13.23
N PRO A 84 -17.29 5.29 -14.10
CA PRO A 84 -17.46 5.44 -15.54
C PRO A 84 -18.42 4.39 -16.10
N GLU A 85 -19.31 4.78 -17.03
CA GLU A 85 -20.31 3.87 -17.62
C GLU A 85 -19.72 2.61 -18.27
N GLN A 86 -18.46 2.67 -18.72
CA GLN A 86 -17.74 1.57 -19.37
C GLN A 86 -16.78 0.83 -18.43
N GLY A 87 -16.79 1.16 -17.13
CA GLY A 87 -15.82 0.70 -16.15
C GLY A 87 -14.46 1.40 -16.28
N ALA A 88 -13.81 1.66 -15.15
CA ALA A 88 -12.55 2.39 -15.13
C ALA A 88 -11.36 1.59 -15.71
N ILE A 89 -11.38 0.26 -15.56
CA ILE A 89 -10.32 -0.66 -16.01
C ILE A 89 -10.97 -1.78 -16.82
N THR A 90 -10.61 -1.88 -18.11
CA THR A 90 -11.07 -2.95 -19.00
C THR A 90 -9.91 -3.49 -19.81
N PHE A 91 -9.70 -4.81 -19.76
CA PHE A 91 -8.69 -5.49 -20.56
C PHE A 91 -9.00 -5.39 -22.05
N PRO A 92 -8.01 -5.02 -22.90
CA PRO A 92 -8.19 -5.08 -24.34
C PRO A 92 -8.53 -6.51 -24.82
N GLU A 93 -9.40 -6.63 -25.82
CA GLU A 93 -9.90 -7.93 -26.30
C GLU A 93 -8.79 -8.91 -26.70
N ASP A 94 -7.69 -8.41 -27.26
CA ASP A 94 -6.55 -9.22 -27.71
C ASP A 94 -5.81 -9.93 -26.56
N THR A 95 -5.99 -9.45 -25.32
CA THR A 95 -5.35 -10.04 -24.15
C THR A 95 -6.02 -11.34 -23.69
N GLY A 96 -7.31 -11.52 -24.01
CA GLY A 96 -8.12 -12.63 -23.51
C GLY A 96 -8.25 -12.68 -21.98
N ALA A 97 -7.91 -11.60 -21.28
CA ALA A 97 -7.92 -11.50 -19.83
C ALA A 97 -9.12 -10.70 -19.33
N ALA A 98 -9.47 -10.88 -18.07
CA ALA A 98 -10.48 -10.09 -17.37
C ALA A 98 -9.92 -9.62 -16.03
N LEU A 99 -10.35 -8.44 -15.59
CA LEU A 99 -9.98 -7.92 -14.29
C LEU A 99 -10.65 -8.78 -13.20
N GLU A 100 -9.86 -9.24 -12.24
CA GLU A 100 -10.33 -9.97 -11.06
C GLU A 100 -10.34 -9.08 -9.83
N ARG A 101 -9.32 -8.21 -9.70
CA ARG A 101 -9.12 -7.37 -8.51
C ARG A 101 -8.16 -6.23 -8.79
N VAL A 102 -8.49 -5.04 -8.27
CA VAL A 102 -7.55 -3.91 -8.16
C VAL A 102 -6.84 -3.99 -6.81
N TRP A 103 -5.56 -4.36 -6.83
CA TRP A 103 -4.76 -4.61 -5.63
C TRP A 103 -4.14 -3.36 -5.02
N GLN A 104 -3.97 -2.30 -5.82
CA GLN A 104 -3.47 -1.02 -5.33
C GLN A 104 -3.95 0.09 -6.27
N ILE A 105 -4.24 1.27 -5.70
CA ILE A 105 -4.39 2.52 -6.42
C ILE A 105 -3.37 3.50 -5.82
N TYR A 106 -2.60 4.16 -6.68
CA TYR A 106 -1.50 5.02 -6.29
C TYR A 106 -1.52 6.33 -7.09
N PRO A 107 -2.00 7.43 -6.48
CA PRO A 107 -1.77 8.78 -6.99
C PRO A 107 -0.27 9.02 -7.19
N ASP A 108 0.10 9.50 -8.37
CA ASP A 108 1.49 9.76 -8.75
C ASP A 108 2.12 10.96 -7.98
N ALA A 109 3.32 11.38 -8.35
CA ALA A 109 3.99 12.56 -7.82
C ALA A 109 3.17 13.85 -8.02
N ASP A 110 3.43 14.86 -7.18
CA ASP A 110 2.80 16.19 -7.21
C ASP A 110 2.95 16.90 -8.55
N SER A 111 4.03 16.61 -9.29
CA SER A 111 4.30 17.15 -10.64
C SER A 111 3.37 16.58 -11.72
N ARG A 112 2.62 15.51 -11.42
CA ARG A 112 1.72 14.81 -12.36
C ARG A 112 0.35 14.52 -11.72
N PRO A 113 -0.39 15.56 -11.30
CA PRO A 113 -1.61 15.43 -10.51
C PRO A 113 -2.76 14.70 -11.23
N GLY A 114 -2.77 14.68 -12.57
CA GLY A 114 -3.72 13.86 -13.34
C GLY A 114 -3.38 12.37 -13.39
N VAL A 115 -2.15 11.98 -13.05
CA VAL A 115 -1.70 10.59 -13.20
C VAL A 115 -2.03 9.77 -11.96
N VAL A 116 -2.65 8.61 -12.17
CA VAL A 116 -2.94 7.61 -11.15
C VAL A 116 -2.54 6.25 -11.69
N TRP A 117 -1.82 5.47 -10.89
CA TRP A 117 -1.46 4.11 -11.22
C TRP A 117 -2.38 3.11 -10.51
N ALA A 118 -2.62 1.97 -11.14
CA ALA A 118 -3.28 0.84 -10.50
C ALA A 118 -2.52 -0.46 -10.75
N GLY A 119 -2.35 -1.25 -9.70
CA GLY A 119 -1.85 -2.62 -9.77
C GLY A 119 -3.02 -3.59 -9.64
N ALA A 120 -3.06 -4.63 -10.47
CA ALA A 120 -4.24 -5.49 -10.60
C ALA A 120 -3.91 -6.99 -10.71
N GLU A 121 -4.98 -7.77 -10.70
CA GLU A 121 -5.04 -9.21 -10.97
C GLU A 121 -5.92 -9.50 -12.20
N PRO A 122 -5.45 -10.31 -13.17
CA PRO A 122 -4.11 -10.93 -13.24
C PRO A 122 -2.99 -9.88 -13.26
N ILE A 123 -1.76 -10.29 -12.92
CA ILE A 123 -0.61 -9.39 -12.74
C ILE A 123 -0.51 -8.40 -13.91
N SER A 124 -0.89 -7.16 -13.62
CA SER A 124 -0.96 -6.08 -14.60
C SER A 124 -0.83 -4.73 -13.90
N VAL A 125 -0.24 -3.77 -14.62
CA VAL A 125 -0.14 -2.37 -14.20
C VAL A 125 -0.94 -1.53 -15.17
N TRP A 126 -1.60 -0.52 -14.62
CA TRP A 126 -2.52 0.35 -15.32
C TRP A 126 -2.20 1.80 -15.00
N LYS A 127 -2.45 2.70 -15.95
CA LYS A 127 -2.17 4.12 -15.81
C LYS A 127 -3.36 4.95 -16.29
N SER A 128 -3.83 5.84 -15.43
CA SER A 128 -4.76 6.91 -15.76
C SER A 128 -3.99 8.22 -15.93
N THR A 129 -4.50 9.12 -16.77
CA THR A 129 -4.01 10.51 -16.92
C THR A 129 -5.08 11.57 -16.66
N ASP A 130 -6.26 11.13 -16.22
CA ASP A 130 -7.45 11.94 -16.00
C ASP A 130 -7.98 11.84 -14.55
N GLY A 131 -7.09 11.59 -13.59
CA GLY A 131 -7.43 11.57 -12.17
C GLY A 131 -8.12 10.28 -11.71
N GLY A 132 -7.90 9.19 -12.43
CA GLY A 132 -8.44 7.86 -12.11
C GLY A 132 -9.83 7.58 -12.70
N GLU A 133 -10.27 8.36 -13.71
CA GLU A 133 -11.53 8.08 -14.42
C GLU A 133 -11.34 6.91 -15.39
N HIS A 134 -10.27 6.92 -16.20
CA HIS A 134 -9.97 5.86 -17.15
C HIS A 134 -8.53 5.38 -17.01
N PHE A 135 -8.35 4.07 -17.06
CA PHE A 135 -7.04 3.44 -16.94
C PHE A 135 -6.68 2.66 -18.20
N GLU A 136 -5.49 2.93 -18.72
CA GLU A 136 -4.91 2.20 -19.84
C GLU A 136 -3.94 1.12 -19.35
N LEU A 137 -3.98 -0.05 -19.99
CA LEU A 137 -3.08 -1.16 -19.70
C LEU A 137 -1.65 -0.78 -20.04
N ASN A 138 -0.73 -0.95 -19.08
CA ASN A 138 0.70 -0.79 -19.33
C ASN A 138 1.23 -1.97 -20.15
N ARG A 139 1.29 -1.79 -21.48
CA ARG A 139 1.79 -2.81 -22.42
C ARG A 139 3.25 -3.20 -22.16
N GLY A 140 4.08 -2.26 -21.67
CA GLY A 140 5.47 -2.55 -21.32
C GLY A 140 5.62 -3.70 -20.34
N LEU A 141 4.80 -3.73 -19.29
CA LEU A 141 4.81 -4.83 -18.32
C LEU A 141 3.97 -6.03 -18.80
N TRP A 142 2.83 -5.77 -19.46
CA TRP A 142 1.95 -6.85 -19.92
C TRP A 142 2.58 -7.73 -21.02
N ASP A 143 3.35 -7.16 -21.92
CA ASP A 143 4.02 -7.89 -23.00
C ASP A 143 5.43 -8.34 -22.59
N HIS A 144 5.82 -8.14 -21.33
CA HIS A 144 7.13 -8.51 -20.83
C HIS A 144 7.37 -10.03 -20.96
N PRO A 145 8.55 -10.49 -21.43
CA PRO A 145 8.82 -11.92 -21.66
C PRO A 145 8.60 -12.82 -20.42
N HIS A 146 8.94 -12.32 -19.23
CA HIS A 146 8.76 -13.07 -17.98
C HIS A 146 7.28 -13.26 -17.57
N ARG A 147 6.32 -12.54 -18.17
CA ARG A 147 4.93 -12.54 -17.67
C ARG A 147 4.32 -13.93 -17.61
N THR A 148 4.58 -14.77 -18.60
CA THR A 148 4.03 -16.14 -18.65
C THR A 148 4.60 -17.06 -17.59
N GLU A 149 5.68 -16.64 -16.91
CA GLU A 149 6.36 -17.40 -15.85
C GLU A 149 6.08 -16.84 -14.45
N TRP A 150 5.44 -15.67 -14.34
CA TRP A 150 4.98 -15.15 -13.05
C TRP A 150 3.87 -16.03 -12.49
N GLY A 151 3.90 -16.23 -11.17
CA GLY A 151 2.98 -17.10 -10.46
C GLY A 151 2.04 -16.35 -9.53
N ALA A 152 1.07 -17.07 -9.00
CA ALA A 152 0.24 -16.58 -7.91
C ALA A 152 0.91 -16.90 -6.56
N GLY A 153 1.00 -15.91 -5.69
CA GLY A 153 1.17 -16.17 -4.25
C GLY A 153 -0.12 -16.67 -3.62
N TYR A 154 -0.09 -17.01 -2.33
CA TYR A 154 -1.30 -17.42 -1.59
C TYR A 154 -2.44 -16.39 -1.65
N GLY A 155 -2.10 -15.10 -1.80
CA GLY A 155 -3.07 -14.03 -1.90
C GLY A 155 -3.69 -13.83 -3.28
N GLY A 156 -3.18 -14.46 -4.35
CA GLY A 156 -3.55 -14.19 -5.75
C GLY A 156 -2.38 -13.65 -6.58
N ALA A 157 -2.55 -13.59 -7.90
CA ALA A 157 -1.52 -13.15 -8.84
C ALA A 157 -1.55 -11.62 -8.97
N ALA A 158 -0.83 -10.93 -8.07
CA ALA A 158 -1.01 -9.49 -7.83
C ALA A 158 0.22 -8.66 -8.22
N ALA A 159 0.01 -7.61 -9.01
CA ALA A 159 0.84 -6.40 -8.98
C ALA A 159 0.25 -5.43 -7.95
N HIS A 160 1.03 -4.99 -6.95
CA HIS A 160 0.43 -4.34 -5.76
C HIS A 160 1.27 -3.26 -5.07
N SER A 161 2.53 -3.07 -5.46
CA SER A 161 3.38 -2.01 -4.87
C SER A 161 4.04 -1.20 -5.95
N ILE A 162 3.27 -0.30 -6.54
CA ILE A 162 3.70 0.74 -7.43
C ILE A 162 4.27 1.87 -6.57
N VAL A 163 5.52 2.26 -6.87
CA VAL A 163 6.24 3.36 -6.22
C VAL A 163 6.87 4.19 -7.33
N VAL A 164 6.55 5.48 -7.35
CA VAL A 164 7.05 6.42 -8.34
C VAL A 164 8.05 7.36 -7.67
N GLN A 165 9.24 7.53 -8.27
CA GLN A 165 10.19 8.54 -7.82
C GLN A 165 9.68 9.95 -8.18
N PRO A 166 10.12 11.03 -7.49
CA PRO A 166 9.56 12.38 -7.65
C PRO A 166 9.58 12.96 -9.07
N ALA A 167 10.61 12.64 -9.87
CA ALA A 167 10.70 13.06 -11.28
C ALA A 167 9.67 12.35 -12.18
N GLY A 168 9.12 11.22 -11.71
CA GLY A 168 8.05 10.49 -12.36
C GLY A 168 8.47 9.49 -13.45
N GLU A 169 9.70 9.56 -13.94
CA GLU A 169 10.18 8.65 -14.98
C GLU A 169 10.51 7.26 -14.41
N THR A 170 11.08 7.22 -13.21
CA THR A 170 11.40 5.97 -12.53
C THR A 170 10.17 5.45 -11.78
N VAL A 171 9.71 4.26 -12.16
CA VAL A 171 8.59 3.55 -11.53
C VAL A 171 9.03 2.16 -11.13
N HIS A 172 8.73 1.77 -9.90
CA HIS A 172 8.91 0.39 -9.42
C HIS A 172 7.55 -0.27 -9.25
N VAL A 173 7.48 -1.56 -9.51
CA VAL A 173 6.34 -2.40 -9.16
C VAL A 173 6.83 -3.66 -8.45
N ALA A 174 6.19 -4.04 -7.34
CA ALA A 174 6.39 -5.35 -6.74
C ALA A 174 5.20 -6.29 -6.97
N MET A 175 5.52 -7.56 -7.15
CA MET A 175 4.58 -8.63 -7.49
C MET A 175 4.72 -9.83 -6.56
N SER A 176 3.62 -10.53 -6.32
CA SER A 176 3.56 -11.77 -5.52
C SER A 176 2.88 -12.89 -6.32
N THR A 177 3.60 -13.75 -7.05
CA THR A 177 5.07 -13.84 -7.20
C THR A 177 5.55 -13.24 -8.52
N GLY A 178 6.80 -12.80 -8.53
CA GLY A 178 7.46 -12.20 -9.70
C GLY A 178 8.63 -11.32 -9.29
N GLY A 179 8.54 -10.68 -8.13
CA GLY A 179 9.57 -9.81 -7.57
C GLY A 179 9.33 -8.33 -7.88
N VAL A 180 10.40 -7.55 -7.78
CA VAL A 180 10.44 -6.11 -8.11
C VAL A 180 10.87 -5.94 -9.56
N TYR A 181 10.14 -5.08 -10.28
CA TYR A 181 10.49 -4.60 -11.60
C TYR A 181 10.61 -3.08 -11.58
N ARG A 182 11.52 -2.55 -12.39
CA ARG A 182 11.76 -1.11 -12.52
C ARG A 182 11.62 -0.68 -13.97
N SER A 183 10.94 0.43 -14.17
CA SER A 183 10.96 1.22 -15.40
C SER A 183 11.72 2.51 -15.14
N LEU A 184 12.49 2.96 -16.13
CA LEU A 184 13.19 4.26 -16.14
C LEU A 184 12.59 5.23 -17.17
N ASP A 185 11.51 4.83 -17.84
CA ASP A 185 10.92 5.51 -19.00
C ASP A 185 9.40 5.67 -18.84
N GLY A 186 8.95 5.91 -17.60
CA GLY A 186 7.55 6.20 -17.28
C GLY A 186 6.60 5.01 -17.50
N GLY A 187 7.12 3.79 -17.43
CA GLY A 187 6.42 2.52 -17.59
C GLY A 187 6.45 1.94 -19.02
N THR A 188 7.27 2.47 -19.93
CA THR A 188 7.31 1.97 -21.32
C THR A 188 8.03 0.63 -21.43
N SER A 189 9.12 0.45 -20.66
CA SER A 189 9.86 -0.81 -20.54
C SER A 189 10.18 -1.10 -19.07
N TRP A 190 10.42 -2.39 -18.76
CA TRP A 190 10.62 -2.87 -17.40
C TRP A 190 11.77 -3.86 -17.33
N GLU A 191 12.50 -3.83 -16.22
CA GLU A 191 13.60 -4.75 -15.94
C GLU A 191 13.43 -5.36 -14.55
N ALA A 192 13.74 -6.65 -14.39
CA ALA A 192 13.73 -7.32 -13.09
C ALA A 192 14.86 -6.77 -12.18
N ARG A 193 14.54 -6.54 -10.90
CA ARG A 193 15.41 -5.86 -9.93
C ARG A 193 15.38 -6.54 -8.56
N ASN A 194 15.79 -7.81 -8.55
CA ASN A 194 15.66 -8.69 -7.37
C ASN A 194 16.98 -9.16 -6.76
N LYS A 195 18.13 -8.70 -7.28
CA LYS A 195 19.44 -9.18 -6.82
C LYS A 195 19.60 -8.92 -5.31
N GLY A 196 19.79 -10.00 -4.55
CA GLY A 196 19.89 -9.96 -3.09
C GLY A 196 18.60 -10.26 -2.33
N ILE A 197 17.44 -10.30 -3.01
CA ILE A 197 16.17 -10.78 -2.43
C ILE A 197 16.06 -12.29 -2.67
N SER A 198 15.91 -13.05 -1.58
CA SER A 198 15.79 -14.51 -1.63
C SER A 198 14.38 -14.97 -2.01
N ALA A 199 14.32 -16.07 -2.78
CA ALA A 199 13.12 -16.86 -3.07
C ALA A 199 13.33 -18.31 -2.59
N TYR A 200 13.42 -18.52 -1.28
CA TYR A 200 13.74 -19.84 -0.67
C TYR A 200 12.83 -21.01 -1.11
N PHE A 201 11.63 -20.72 -1.60
CA PHE A 201 10.67 -21.71 -2.09
C PHE A 201 10.95 -22.17 -3.54
N MET A 202 11.92 -21.56 -4.22
CA MET A 202 12.34 -21.92 -5.58
C MET A 202 13.60 -22.81 -5.57
N PRO A 203 13.85 -23.58 -6.64
CA PRO A 203 15.05 -24.43 -6.74
C PRO A 203 16.37 -23.65 -6.63
N ASP A 204 16.45 -22.50 -7.32
CA ASP A 204 17.48 -21.49 -7.05
C ASP A 204 16.89 -20.47 -6.07
N PRO A 205 17.49 -20.28 -4.88
CA PRO A 205 17.00 -19.30 -3.91
C PRO A 205 17.33 -17.86 -4.29
N ASN A 206 18.15 -17.60 -5.32
CA ASN A 206 18.48 -16.24 -5.78
C ASN A 206 18.21 -16.07 -7.29
N PRO A 207 16.98 -16.36 -7.77
CA PRO A 207 16.66 -16.24 -9.18
C PRO A 207 16.57 -14.76 -9.59
N GLU A 208 16.67 -14.49 -10.88
CA GLU A 208 16.49 -13.13 -11.42
C GLU A 208 15.10 -12.55 -11.11
N PHE A 209 14.07 -13.41 -11.10
CA PHE A 209 12.68 -13.08 -10.80
C PHE A 209 11.97 -14.27 -10.15
N GLY A 210 10.76 -14.02 -9.62
CA GLY A 210 9.93 -15.04 -8.97
C GLY A 210 9.81 -14.88 -7.45
N GLN A 211 10.50 -13.90 -6.86
CA GLN A 211 10.37 -13.51 -5.47
C GLN A 211 8.90 -13.17 -5.12
N CYS A 212 8.52 -13.41 -3.87
CA CYS A 212 7.19 -13.10 -3.35
C CYS A 212 7.27 -11.83 -2.49
N VAL A 213 7.50 -10.69 -3.14
CA VAL A 213 7.66 -9.41 -2.44
C VAL A 213 6.29 -8.91 -1.99
N HIS A 214 6.09 -8.69 -0.70
CA HIS A 214 4.80 -8.32 -0.12
C HIS A 214 4.54 -6.82 -0.13
N LYS A 215 5.57 -5.98 0.02
CA LYS A 215 5.44 -4.52 -0.07
C LYS A 215 6.79 -3.87 -0.33
N ILE A 216 6.83 -2.85 -1.20
CA ILE A 216 7.95 -1.91 -1.29
C ILE A 216 7.51 -0.49 -0.92
N ALA A 217 8.44 0.31 -0.40
CA ALA A 217 8.25 1.72 -0.09
C ALA A 217 9.55 2.51 -0.34
N ALA A 218 9.44 3.74 -0.86
CA ALA A 218 10.57 4.64 -1.08
C ALA A 218 10.89 5.47 0.16
N ASP A 219 12.18 5.67 0.40
CA ASP A 219 12.64 6.69 1.34
C ASP A 219 12.26 8.08 0.80
N ALA A 220 11.76 8.95 1.68
CA ALA A 220 11.26 10.26 1.25
C ALA A 220 12.38 11.27 0.93
N ALA A 221 13.60 11.07 1.43
CA ALA A 221 14.69 12.03 1.27
C ALA A 221 15.90 11.49 0.51
N VAL A 222 16.09 10.16 0.47
CA VAL A 222 17.19 9.53 -0.26
C VAL A 222 16.67 8.90 -1.55
N GLU A 223 16.89 9.58 -2.68
CA GLU A 223 16.53 9.05 -4.00
C GLU A 223 17.23 7.71 -4.26
N GLY A 224 16.50 6.76 -4.84
CA GLY A 224 17.00 5.40 -5.10
C GLY A 224 17.02 4.49 -3.87
N ARG A 225 16.78 5.00 -2.66
CA ARG A 225 16.59 4.14 -1.48
C ARG A 225 15.16 3.61 -1.42
N LEU A 226 15.03 2.29 -1.38
CA LEU A 226 13.77 1.59 -1.20
C LEU A 226 13.91 0.53 -0.12
N TYR A 227 12.80 0.23 0.53
CA TYR A 227 12.68 -0.87 1.49
C TYR A 227 11.69 -1.90 0.95
N ALA A 228 11.91 -3.17 1.27
CA ALA A 228 11.04 -4.26 0.86
C ALA A 228 10.75 -5.20 2.03
N GLN A 229 9.48 -5.49 2.27
CA GLN A 229 9.08 -6.69 3.01
C GLN A 229 8.85 -7.81 2.00
N ASN A 230 9.66 -8.86 2.06
CA ASN A 230 9.50 -10.07 1.24
C ASN A 230 8.74 -11.15 2.03
N HIS A 231 8.41 -12.27 1.39
CA HIS A 231 7.88 -13.45 2.08
C HIS A 231 8.78 -13.88 3.23
N HIS A 232 10.09 -13.97 2.98
CA HIS A 232 11.10 -14.08 4.03
C HIS A 232 12.15 -13.02 3.81
N GLY A 233 12.38 -12.19 4.83
CA GLY A 233 13.36 -11.13 4.81
C GLY A 233 12.75 -9.74 4.69
N VAL A 234 13.44 -8.80 5.31
CA VAL A 234 13.24 -7.37 5.18
C VAL A 234 14.49 -6.81 4.55
N TYR A 235 14.36 -6.06 3.46
CA TYR A 235 15.48 -5.64 2.62
C TYR A 235 15.51 -4.13 2.41
N ARG A 236 16.71 -3.61 2.12
CA ARG A 236 16.96 -2.24 1.66
C ARG A 236 17.84 -2.25 0.42
N THR A 237 17.55 -1.36 -0.51
CA THR A 237 18.45 -0.94 -1.59
C THR A 237 18.79 0.53 -1.40
N ASP A 238 19.99 0.94 -1.80
CA ASP A 238 20.45 2.34 -1.86
C ASP A 238 20.78 2.76 -3.30
N ASP A 239 20.53 1.88 -4.28
CA ASP A 239 20.95 1.99 -5.67
C ASP A 239 19.79 1.69 -6.64
N ASN A 240 18.60 2.17 -6.29
CA ASN A 240 17.42 2.13 -7.14
C ASN A 240 17.01 0.69 -7.51
N ALA A 241 17.08 -0.23 -6.54
CA ALA A 241 16.78 -1.65 -6.66
C ALA A 241 17.79 -2.49 -7.47
N ASP A 242 18.97 -1.96 -7.80
CA ASP A 242 20.01 -2.76 -8.48
C ASP A 242 20.59 -3.83 -7.54
N ASN A 243 20.74 -3.54 -6.24
CA ASN A 243 21.16 -4.49 -5.21
C ASN A 243 20.36 -4.30 -3.90
N TRP A 244 19.88 -5.41 -3.34
CA TRP A 244 19.16 -5.45 -2.07
C TRP A 244 20.01 -6.12 -0.99
N ASN A 245 19.97 -5.56 0.21
CA ASN A 245 20.64 -6.07 1.40
C ASN A 245 19.61 -6.37 2.48
N SER A 246 19.75 -7.50 3.18
CA SER A 246 18.88 -7.80 4.31
C SER A 246 19.14 -6.81 5.45
N ILE A 247 18.05 -6.30 6.02
CA ILE A 247 18.01 -5.44 7.20
C ILE A 247 17.12 -6.05 8.29
N ALA A 248 16.90 -7.37 8.24
CA ALA A 248 16.03 -8.08 9.18
C ALA A 248 16.68 -8.35 10.55
N GLU A 249 17.98 -8.08 10.70
CA GLU A 249 18.70 -8.30 11.95
C GLU A 249 18.08 -7.47 13.09
N GLY A 250 17.85 -8.11 14.24
CA GLY A 250 17.20 -7.48 15.40
C GLY A 250 15.66 -7.54 15.41
N LEU A 251 15.01 -7.93 14.30
CA LEU A 251 13.57 -8.20 14.30
C LEU A 251 13.25 -9.55 14.97
N PRO A 252 12.08 -9.69 15.62
CA PRO A 252 11.65 -10.96 16.21
C PRO A 252 11.23 -12.02 15.16
N ALA A 253 10.95 -11.58 13.93
CA ALA A 253 10.67 -12.41 12.76
C ALA A 253 10.95 -11.59 11.48
N ASP A 254 11.28 -12.27 10.39
CA ASP A 254 11.61 -11.67 9.09
C ASP A 254 10.48 -11.76 8.05
N PHE A 255 9.37 -12.42 8.40
CA PHE A 255 8.14 -12.44 7.64
C PHE A 255 7.20 -11.33 8.14
N GLY A 256 6.45 -10.76 7.22
CA GLY A 256 5.42 -9.77 7.48
C GLY A 256 4.80 -9.35 6.16
N PHE A 257 3.84 -8.42 6.17
CA PHE A 257 3.32 -7.85 4.91
C PHE A 257 3.57 -6.36 4.77
N VAL A 258 3.67 -5.64 5.89
CA VAL A 258 3.72 -4.19 5.94
C VAL A 258 5.15 -3.69 5.75
N MET A 259 5.30 -2.68 4.89
CA MET A 259 6.47 -1.82 4.81
C MET A 259 5.99 -0.38 4.60
N LEU A 260 6.32 0.50 5.54
CA LEU A 260 5.99 1.94 5.48
C LEU A 260 7.27 2.75 5.65
N THR A 261 7.34 3.92 5.04
CA THR A 261 8.45 4.88 5.20
C THR A 261 7.92 6.21 5.72
N HIS A 262 8.76 6.95 6.44
CA HIS A 262 8.39 8.28 6.91
C HIS A 262 8.26 9.23 5.72
N PRO A 263 7.22 10.07 5.62
CA PRO A 263 7.02 10.96 4.47
C PRO A 263 8.03 12.12 4.36
N ARG A 264 9.04 12.19 5.23
CA ARG A 264 9.93 13.36 5.37
C ARG A 264 11.32 13.02 5.90
N ARG A 265 11.42 12.10 6.88
CA ARG A 265 12.68 11.69 7.50
C ARG A 265 13.29 10.51 6.75
N ASP A 266 14.56 10.60 6.41
CA ASP A 266 15.30 9.48 5.83
C ASP A 266 15.54 8.38 6.85
N GLY A 267 15.78 7.17 6.38
CA GLY A 267 16.15 6.06 7.25
C GLY A 267 15.04 5.57 8.17
N THR A 268 13.87 6.22 8.19
CA THR A 268 12.75 5.82 9.03
C THR A 268 11.74 4.98 8.27
N ALA A 269 11.56 3.75 8.75
CA ALA A 269 10.60 2.81 8.20
C ALA A 269 9.94 1.99 9.31
N TRP A 270 8.73 1.49 9.04
CA TRP A 270 7.98 0.61 9.93
C TRP A 270 7.63 -0.72 9.25
N VAL A 271 7.71 -1.79 10.03
CA VAL A 271 7.23 -3.14 9.67
C VAL A 271 6.34 -3.70 10.78
N VAL A 272 5.53 -4.70 10.43
CA VAL A 272 4.72 -5.46 11.40
C VAL A 272 5.07 -6.96 11.26
N PRO A 273 6.03 -7.46 12.05
CA PRO A 273 6.51 -8.83 11.94
C PRO A 273 5.43 -9.85 12.32
N LEU A 274 5.38 -10.95 11.57
CA LEU A 274 4.58 -12.14 11.85
C LEU A 274 5.48 -13.36 11.75
N LYS A 275 5.11 -14.44 12.43
CA LYS A 275 5.68 -15.75 12.12
C LYS A 275 5.14 -16.22 10.77
N ALA A 276 6.01 -16.79 9.94
CA ALA A 276 5.72 -17.18 8.56
C ALA A 276 4.72 -18.35 8.44
N ASP A 277 4.87 -19.17 7.39
CA ASP A 277 3.84 -20.05 6.83
C ASP A 277 3.14 -21.02 7.79
N GLY A 278 3.75 -21.36 8.92
CA GLY A 278 3.12 -22.23 9.91
C GLY A 278 2.02 -21.57 10.73
N GLU A 279 2.05 -20.24 10.91
CA GLU A 279 1.18 -19.56 11.89
C GLU A 279 0.54 -18.26 11.35
N ARG A 280 1.31 -17.39 10.68
CA ARG A 280 0.85 -16.06 10.19
C ARG A 280 0.27 -15.15 11.29
N ILE A 281 0.74 -15.32 12.52
CA ILE A 281 0.38 -14.51 13.68
C ILE A 281 1.57 -13.68 14.18
N PRO A 282 1.35 -12.60 14.96
CA PRO A 282 2.43 -11.90 15.64
C PRO A 282 3.30 -12.86 16.49
N PRO A 283 4.62 -12.66 16.56
CA PRO A 283 5.48 -13.45 17.44
C PRO A 283 4.93 -13.49 18.87
N GLU A 284 4.80 -14.69 19.44
CA GLU A 284 4.22 -14.95 20.77
C GLU A 284 2.76 -14.46 20.94
N GLY A 285 2.04 -14.16 19.87
CA GLY A 285 0.71 -13.53 19.93
C GLY A 285 0.76 -12.08 20.43
N LYS A 286 1.92 -11.41 20.36
CA LYS A 286 2.14 -10.05 20.87
C LYS A 286 2.34 -9.06 19.71
N LEU A 287 1.24 -8.54 19.17
CA LEU A 287 1.26 -7.54 18.11
C LEU A 287 2.14 -6.33 18.48
N ALA A 288 3.01 -5.93 17.56
CA ALA A 288 3.84 -4.75 17.68
C ALA A 288 4.26 -4.25 16.31
N VAL A 289 4.32 -2.93 16.18
CA VAL A 289 5.00 -2.26 15.07
C VAL A 289 6.49 -2.19 15.43
N HIS A 290 7.38 -2.37 14.45
CA HIS A 290 8.82 -2.15 14.63
C HIS A 290 9.25 -1.01 13.74
N ARG A 291 9.92 -0.01 14.33
CA ARG A 291 10.43 1.16 13.63
C ARG A 291 11.96 1.12 13.58
N THR A 292 12.55 1.40 12.44
CA THR A 292 13.95 1.80 12.34
C THR A 292 14.02 3.32 12.16
N ASP A 293 15.08 3.94 12.67
CA ASP A 293 15.41 5.36 12.46
C ASP A 293 16.82 5.53 11.84
N ASP A 294 17.42 4.43 11.38
CA ASP A 294 18.80 4.35 10.90
C ASP A 294 18.92 3.44 9.66
N ALA A 295 17.89 3.44 8.82
CA ALA A 295 17.79 2.69 7.57
C ALA A 295 17.91 1.17 7.74
N GLY A 296 17.40 0.64 8.85
CA GLY A 296 17.32 -0.79 9.13
C GLY A 296 18.54 -1.37 9.84
N ASN A 297 19.45 -0.54 10.36
CA ASN A 297 20.58 -1.03 11.17
C ASN A 297 20.11 -1.47 12.57
N THR A 298 19.11 -0.78 13.13
CA THR A 298 18.46 -1.14 14.39
C THR A 298 16.94 -1.00 14.31
N TRP A 299 16.24 -1.75 15.17
CA TRP A 299 14.78 -1.77 15.23
C TRP A 299 14.27 -1.57 16.66
N LYS A 300 13.34 -0.64 16.82
CA LYS A 300 12.61 -0.35 18.07
C LYS A 300 11.24 -1.01 18.02
N ARG A 301 10.93 -1.85 19.01
CA ARG A 301 9.61 -2.43 19.20
C ARG A 301 8.64 -1.40 19.80
N LEU A 302 7.49 -1.23 19.17
CA LEU A 302 6.43 -0.28 19.53
C LEU A 302 5.12 -1.03 19.76
N SER A 303 4.64 -1.06 21.00
CA SER A 303 3.41 -1.78 21.37
C SER A 303 2.57 -1.11 22.44
N THR A 304 2.88 0.12 22.82
CA THR A 304 2.11 0.83 23.85
C THR A 304 0.68 1.06 23.36
N GLY A 305 -0.31 0.63 24.12
CA GLY A 305 -1.73 0.74 23.77
C GLY A 305 -2.26 -0.37 22.83
N LEU A 306 -1.41 -1.32 22.42
CA LEU A 306 -1.83 -2.54 21.73
C LEU A 306 -2.25 -3.63 22.73
N PRO A 307 -3.13 -4.58 22.34
CA PRO A 307 -3.58 -5.64 23.23
C PRO A 307 -2.45 -6.60 23.62
N GLU A 308 -2.59 -7.23 24.79
CA GLU A 308 -1.62 -8.23 25.28
C GLU A 308 -1.59 -9.48 24.38
N HIS A 309 -2.73 -9.83 23.78
CA HIS A 309 -2.88 -10.96 22.88
C HIS A 309 -3.59 -10.56 21.59
N GLU A 310 -2.96 -10.88 20.46
CA GLU A 310 -3.50 -10.71 19.11
C GLU A 310 -3.00 -11.84 18.21
N TYR A 311 -3.93 -12.47 17.50
CA TYR A 311 -3.68 -13.61 16.61
C TYR A 311 -4.03 -13.30 15.16
N ASN A 312 -4.47 -12.08 14.86
CA ASN A 312 -4.77 -11.64 13.52
C ASN A 312 -3.56 -10.97 12.86
N SER A 313 -3.38 -11.24 11.56
CA SER A 313 -2.35 -10.60 10.74
C SER A 313 -2.74 -9.15 10.40
N VAL A 314 -1.73 -8.32 10.12
CA VAL A 314 -1.89 -7.05 9.40
C VAL A 314 -1.44 -7.26 7.96
N LEU A 315 -2.30 -6.96 7.00
CA LEU A 315 -2.00 -7.12 5.58
C LEU A 315 -1.17 -5.97 5.02
N ARG A 316 -0.55 -6.24 3.87
CA ARG A 316 0.35 -5.35 3.12
C ARG A 316 -0.16 -3.93 2.95
N ASP A 317 -1.42 -3.79 2.53
CA ASP A 317 -2.05 -2.48 2.33
C ASP A 317 -2.96 -2.06 3.49
N ALA A 318 -3.12 -2.89 4.52
CA ALA A 318 -3.88 -2.60 5.73
C ALA A 318 -3.08 -1.76 6.73
N ALA A 319 -2.11 -0.98 6.26
CA ALA A 319 -1.36 -0.02 7.05
C ALA A 319 -1.00 1.20 6.19
N ALA A 320 -0.90 2.37 6.82
CA ALA A 320 -0.55 3.62 6.16
C ALA A 320 0.05 4.62 7.16
N VAL A 321 0.67 5.67 6.62
CA VAL A 321 1.05 6.87 7.35
C VAL A 321 0.31 8.08 6.79
N ASP A 322 0.08 9.10 7.62
CA ASP A 322 -0.32 10.43 7.14
C ASP A 322 0.92 11.31 6.85
N THR A 323 0.70 12.56 6.44
CA THR A 323 1.76 13.54 6.21
C THR A 323 1.83 14.64 7.28
N ALA A 324 1.15 14.45 8.42
CA ALA A 324 1.13 15.41 9.52
C ALA A 324 2.48 15.44 10.27
N ASP A 325 2.67 16.42 11.15
CA ASP A 325 3.83 16.50 12.04
C ASP A 325 3.39 16.64 13.51
N PRO A 326 3.59 15.61 14.37
CA PRO A 326 4.21 14.31 14.10
C PRO A 326 3.42 13.43 13.12
N THR A 327 4.13 12.56 12.39
CA THR A 327 3.52 11.60 11.43
C THR A 327 2.62 10.60 12.14
N GLY A 328 1.41 10.41 11.64
CA GLY A 328 0.48 9.38 12.11
C GLY A 328 0.79 8.01 11.51
N VAL A 329 0.61 6.95 12.29
CA VAL A 329 0.79 5.55 11.85
C VAL A 329 -0.51 4.78 12.12
N TYR A 330 -1.05 4.15 11.08
CA TYR A 330 -2.37 3.51 11.10
C TYR A 330 -2.25 2.09 10.58
N PHE A 331 -2.97 1.15 11.20
CA PHE A 331 -3.07 -0.21 10.66
C PHE A 331 -4.35 -0.92 11.10
N GLY A 332 -4.79 -1.87 10.29
CA GLY A 332 -5.95 -2.72 10.53
C GLY A 332 -5.60 -4.20 10.52
N THR A 333 -6.20 -4.96 11.42
CA THR A 333 -6.02 -6.41 11.51
C THR A 333 -7.09 -7.15 10.71
N ARG A 334 -6.80 -8.38 10.30
CA ARG A 334 -7.80 -9.29 9.72
C ARG A 334 -8.95 -9.63 10.68
N GLY A 335 -8.79 -9.34 11.97
CA GLY A 335 -9.82 -9.49 13.00
C GLY A 335 -10.84 -8.34 13.04
N GLY A 336 -10.65 -7.29 12.23
CA GLY A 336 -11.60 -6.18 12.14
C GLY A 336 -11.31 -5.01 13.08
N THR A 337 -10.11 -4.94 13.66
CA THR A 337 -9.69 -3.84 14.54
C THR A 337 -8.72 -2.93 13.83
N VAL A 338 -8.91 -1.61 13.96
CA VAL A 338 -8.05 -0.58 13.38
C VAL A 338 -7.46 0.26 14.50
N TYR A 339 -6.14 0.43 14.46
CA TYR A 339 -5.37 1.22 15.41
C TYR A 339 -4.77 2.45 14.74
N ALA A 340 -4.63 3.52 15.53
CA ALA A 340 -3.97 4.75 15.11
C ALA A 340 -2.99 5.25 16.17
N SER A 341 -1.86 5.77 15.71
CA SER A 341 -0.91 6.57 16.46
C SER A 341 -0.84 7.96 15.82
N ALA A 342 -0.72 8.99 16.65
CA ALA A 342 -0.47 10.38 16.21
C ALA A 342 0.95 10.85 16.57
N ASP A 343 1.83 9.92 16.91
CA ASP A 343 3.16 10.13 17.49
C ASP A 343 4.19 9.13 16.94
N GLU A 344 4.20 8.89 15.62
CA GLU A 344 5.16 8.03 14.93
C GLU A 344 5.21 6.57 15.43
N GLY A 345 4.11 6.09 16.00
CA GLY A 345 3.93 4.75 16.55
C GLY A 345 4.33 4.61 18.02
N GLU A 346 4.68 5.68 18.73
CA GLU A 346 5.06 5.57 20.15
C GLU A 346 3.89 5.09 21.02
N THR A 347 2.67 5.56 20.73
CA THR A 347 1.42 5.10 21.37
C THR A 347 0.31 4.85 20.36
N PHE A 348 -0.39 3.72 20.51
CA PHE A 348 -1.53 3.36 19.68
C PHE A 348 -2.84 3.43 20.47
N ARG A 349 -3.92 3.80 19.78
CA ARG A 349 -5.30 3.69 20.25
C ARG A 349 -6.10 2.80 19.31
N GLU A 350 -7.09 2.09 19.82
CA GLU A 350 -8.14 1.51 18.99
C GLU A 350 -9.05 2.64 18.45
N VAL A 351 -9.28 2.68 17.13
CA VAL A 351 -10.13 3.66 16.45
C VAL A 351 -11.43 3.04 15.97
N ALA A 352 -11.40 1.76 15.60
CA ALA A 352 -12.58 0.97 15.29
C ALA A 352 -12.32 -0.51 15.62
N SER A 353 -13.37 -1.25 15.96
CA SER A 353 -13.34 -2.70 16.13
C SER A 353 -14.63 -3.34 15.62
N HIS A 354 -14.64 -4.67 15.54
CA HIS A 354 -15.76 -5.47 15.02
C HIS A 354 -16.13 -5.14 13.57
N LEU A 355 -15.16 -4.63 12.79
CA LEU A 355 -15.30 -4.53 11.35
C LEU A 355 -15.13 -5.91 10.70
N PRO A 356 -15.53 -6.07 9.42
CA PRO A 356 -15.06 -7.20 8.63
C PRO A 356 -13.53 -7.17 8.48
N ASP A 357 -12.97 -8.29 8.03
CA ASP A 357 -11.56 -8.46 7.65
C ASP A 357 -11.01 -7.23 6.91
N VAL A 358 -10.07 -6.50 7.54
CA VAL A 358 -9.50 -5.25 7.01
C VAL A 358 -8.46 -5.58 5.95
N LEU A 359 -8.67 -5.04 4.75
CA LEU A 359 -7.87 -5.34 3.57
C LEU A 359 -6.90 -4.23 3.24
N CYS A 360 -7.35 -2.99 3.39
CA CYS A 360 -6.53 -1.81 3.15
C CYS A 360 -6.90 -0.64 4.07
N VAL A 361 -5.91 0.20 4.37
CA VAL A 361 -6.06 1.43 5.14
C VAL A 361 -5.32 2.55 4.42
N ARG A 362 -5.92 3.74 4.34
CA ARG A 362 -5.25 4.97 3.87
C ARG A 362 -5.56 6.13 4.80
N ALA A 363 -4.56 6.97 5.05
CA ALA A 363 -4.71 8.17 5.84
C ALA A 363 -4.17 9.36 5.05
N ALA A 364 -4.76 10.53 5.23
CA ALA A 364 -4.31 11.76 4.60
C ALA A 364 -4.64 12.98 5.48
N VAL A 365 -3.79 14.00 5.38
CA VAL A 365 -4.13 15.35 5.82
C VAL A 365 -4.89 16.01 4.68
N VAL A 366 -6.09 16.53 4.98
CA VAL A 366 -6.94 17.25 4.04
C VAL A 366 -7.16 18.66 4.57
N VAL A 367 -7.14 19.64 3.65
CA VAL A 367 -7.45 21.03 4.00
C VAL A 367 -8.98 21.15 3.99
N GLY A 368 -9.56 21.61 5.11
CA GLY A 368 -11.02 21.67 5.27
C GLY A 368 -11.69 22.42 4.11
N GLY A 369 -12.71 21.79 3.54
CA GLY A 369 -13.59 22.38 2.52
C GLY A 369 -14.57 23.40 3.08
#